data_AF-A0AAE8FQ17-F1
#
_entry.id   AF-A0AAE8FQ17-F1
#
_cell.length_a   1.000
_cell.length_b   1.000
_cell.length_c   1.000
_cell.angle_alpha   90.00
_cell.angle_beta   90.00
_cell.angle_gamma   90.00
#
_symmetry.space_group_name_H-M   'P 1'
#
loop_
_entity.id
_entity.type
_entity.pdbx_description
1 polymer ?
#
loop_
_entity_poly.entity_id
_entity_poly.type
_entity_poly.pdbx_seq_one_letter_code
_entity_poly.pdbx_strand_id
1 'polypeptide(L)'
;DLLECNSTNCGNNITYLLELLKENNIQFNSIIIMQDATMQHRMEAGLRKYVSSDIKIINFATYDAKVILKDDELAYENDILGMWDINHYITLLMGEIPRLSDNSDGYGPKGKDFIAHVSISDEVNLAFSELKKEFKGMVRTANPLYASKN
;
A
#
# COMPACT_ATOMS: atom_id res chain seq x y z
N ASP A 1 7.45 -24.54 -2.55
CA ASP A 1 7.02 -23.24 -1.97
C ASP A 1 7.96 -22.82 -0.88
N LEU A 2 8.14 -21.51 -0.70
CA LEU A 2 8.91 -20.91 0.38
C LEU A 2 7.95 -20.07 1.23
N LEU A 3 8.18 -20.02 2.54
CA LEU A 3 7.30 -19.32 3.47
C LEU A 3 8.13 -18.36 4.34
N GLU A 4 7.71 -17.09 4.33
CA GLU A 4 8.23 -16.02 5.17
C GLU A 4 7.23 -15.76 6.32
N CYS A 5 7.68 -15.72 7.57
CA CYS A 5 6.81 -15.65 8.76
C CYS A 5 7.16 -14.54 9.77
N ASN A 6 8.20 -13.74 9.50
CA ASN A 6 8.76 -12.77 10.43
C ASN A 6 8.30 -11.33 10.13
N SER A 7 7.74 -11.06 8.96
CA SER A 7 7.32 -9.69 8.62
C SER A 7 6.19 -9.18 9.50
N THR A 8 6.32 -7.95 9.98
CA THR A 8 5.31 -7.29 10.84
C THR A 8 4.65 -6.07 10.18
N ASN A 9 5.16 -5.65 9.02
CA ASN A 9 4.67 -4.51 8.25
C ASN A 9 5.06 -4.67 6.77
N CYS A 10 4.46 -3.85 5.90
CA CYS A 10 4.69 -3.92 4.46
C CYS A 10 6.16 -3.70 4.05
N GLY A 11 6.94 -2.94 4.82
CA GLY A 11 8.37 -2.76 4.55
C GLY A 11 9.12 -4.07 4.76
N ASN A 12 8.87 -4.75 5.88
CA ASN A 12 9.48 -6.05 6.16
C ASN A 12 9.03 -7.14 5.17
N ASN A 13 7.77 -7.11 4.72
CA ASN A 13 7.28 -8.05 3.70
C ASN A 13 8.20 -8.07 2.47
N ILE A 14 8.67 -6.90 2.03
CA ILE A 14 9.54 -6.78 0.85
C ILE A 14 10.98 -7.21 1.17
N THR A 15 11.56 -6.70 2.27
CA THR A 15 12.96 -7.00 2.58
C THR A 15 13.17 -8.48 2.88
N TYR A 16 12.25 -9.11 3.62
CA TYR A 16 12.34 -10.53 3.95
C TYR A 16 11.97 -11.43 2.77
N LEU A 17 11.07 -11.00 1.88
CA LEU A 17 10.86 -11.69 0.60
C LEU A 17 12.17 -11.75 -0.21
N LEU A 18 12.86 -10.61 -0.38
CA LEU A 18 14.10 -10.56 -1.14
C LEU A 18 15.23 -11.35 -0.48
N GLU A 19 15.31 -11.34 0.84
CA GLU A 19 16.24 -12.17 1.61
C GLU A 19 15.96 -13.67 1.39
N LEU A 20 14.71 -14.09 1.51
CA LEU A 20 14.28 -15.47 1.29
C LEU A 20 14.60 -15.95 -0.12
N LEU A 21 14.38 -15.12 -1.15
CA LEU A 21 14.75 -15.44 -2.53
C LEU A 21 16.27 -15.60 -2.68
N LYS A 22 17.05 -14.72 -2.05
CA LYS A 22 18.51 -14.76 -2.08
C LYS A 22 19.06 -16.01 -1.39
N GLU A 23 18.57 -16.34 -0.20
CA GLU A 23 18.97 -17.52 0.58
C GLU A 23 18.73 -18.83 -0.19
N ASN A 24 17.67 -18.85 -1.00
CA ASN A 24 17.31 -19.99 -1.84
C ASN A 24 17.90 -19.93 -3.26
N ASN A 25 18.79 -18.98 -3.54
CA ASN A 25 19.43 -18.77 -4.85
C ASN A 25 18.42 -18.62 -6.01
N ILE A 26 17.25 -18.03 -5.75
CA ILE A 26 16.22 -17.79 -6.75
C ILE A 26 16.50 -16.47 -7.45
N GLN A 27 16.90 -16.55 -8.72
CA GLN A 27 16.98 -15.39 -9.59
C GLN A 27 15.64 -15.13 -10.27
N PHE A 28 15.31 -13.86 -10.49
CA PHE A 28 14.08 -13.46 -11.15
C PHE A 28 14.31 -12.20 -11.99
N ASN A 29 13.64 -12.13 -13.14
CA ASN A 29 13.57 -10.93 -13.99
C ASN A 29 12.19 -10.27 -13.93
N SER A 30 11.22 -10.98 -13.35
CA SER A 30 9.87 -10.48 -13.13
C SER A 30 9.28 -11.07 -11.85
N ILE A 31 8.39 -10.33 -11.20
CA ILE A 31 7.71 -10.74 -9.98
C ILE A 31 6.28 -10.24 -9.99
N ILE A 32 5.33 -11.13 -9.66
CA ILE A 32 3.94 -10.75 -9.44
C ILE A 32 3.76 -10.50 -7.96
N ILE A 33 3.19 -9.34 -7.60
CA ILE A 33 2.83 -9.02 -6.22
C ILE A 33 1.31 -8.91 -6.10
N MET A 34 0.75 -9.76 -5.26
CA MET A 34 -0.67 -9.81 -4.94
C MET A 34 -0.89 -9.17 -3.57
N GLN A 35 -1.66 -8.10 -3.49
CA GLN A 35 -1.98 -7.42 -2.24
C GLN A 35 -3.41 -6.90 -2.25
N ASP A 36 -3.94 -6.62 -1.06
CA ASP A 36 -5.05 -5.70 -0.87
C ASP A 36 -4.91 -4.45 -1.75
N ALA A 37 -5.98 -4.13 -2.49
CA ALA A 37 -5.95 -3.08 -3.51
C ALA A 37 -5.59 -1.71 -2.95
N THR A 38 -5.98 -1.39 -1.71
CA THR A 38 -5.66 -0.09 -1.09
C THR A 38 -4.15 0.07 -0.90
N MET A 39 -3.43 -1.01 -0.60
CA MET A 39 -2.00 -0.99 -0.29
C MET A 39 -1.09 -1.39 -1.46
N GLN A 40 -1.67 -1.82 -2.59
CA GLN A 40 -0.93 -2.38 -3.73
C GLN A 40 0.16 -1.44 -4.25
N HIS A 41 -0.14 -0.15 -4.41
CA HIS A 41 0.83 0.83 -4.92
C HIS A 41 2.00 1.01 -3.95
N ARG A 42 1.74 1.03 -2.64
CA ARG A 42 2.80 1.13 -1.63
C ARG A 42 3.68 -0.12 -1.59
N MET A 43 3.10 -1.31 -1.82
CA MET A 43 3.88 -2.55 -1.97
C MET A 43 4.81 -2.50 -3.19
N GLU A 44 4.32 -2.03 -4.34
CA GLU A 44 5.15 -1.84 -5.54
C GLU A 44 6.28 -0.87 -5.28
N ALA A 45 5.98 0.31 -4.73
CA ALA A 45 6.98 1.34 -4.47
C ALA A 45 8.01 0.88 -3.42
N GLY A 46 7.58 0.07 -2.45
CA GLY A 46 8.45 -0.61 -1.49
C GLY A 46 9.39 -1.59 -2.18
N LEU A 47 8.89 -2.46 -3.06
CA LEU A 47 9.71 -3.39 -3.82
C LEU A 47 10.67 -2.67 -4.76
N ARG A 48 10.16 -1.67 -5.49
CA ARG A 48 10.91 -0.84 -6.45
C ARG A 48 12.13 -0.18 -5.83
N LYS A 49 12.09 0.14 -4.53
CA LYS A 49 13.23 0.71 -3.81
C LYS A 49 14.44 -0.23 -3.77
N TYR A 50 14.22 -1.54 -3.71
CA TYR A 50 15.27 -2.53 -3.45
C TYR A 50 15.66 -3.37 -4.67
N VAL A 51 14.87 -3.35 -5.74
CA VAL A 51 15.16 -4.08 -6.97
C VAL A 51 15.63 -3.13 -8.08
N SER A 52 16.42 -3.68 -9.01
CA SER A 52 16.87 -2.92 -10.18
C SER A 52 15.68 -2.55 -11.10
N SER A 53 15.85 -1.46 -11.85
CA SER A 53 14.80 -0.90 -12.71
C SER A 53 14.42 -1.81 -13.90
N ASP A 54 15.30 -2.75 -14.28
CA ASP A 54 15.05 -3.76 -15.31
C ASP A 54 14.16 -4.91 -14.84
N ILE A 55 13.95 -5.06 -13.53
CA ILE A 55 13.01 -6.05 -12.98
C ILE A 55 11.57 -5.62 -13.27
N LYS A 56 10.83 -6.49 -13.95
CA LYS A 56 9.41 -6.31 -14.27
C LYS A 56 8.55 -6.67 -13.06
N ILE A 57 8.02 -5.65 -12.38
CA ILE A 57 7.01 -5.84 -11.33
C ILE A 57 5.62 -5.87 -11.97
N ILE A 58 4.84 -6.90 -11.68
CA ILE A 58 3.46 -7.07 -12.14
C ILE A 58 2.55 -6.93 -10.93
N ASN A 59 1.75 -5.86 -10.92
CA ASN A 59 0.78 -5.62 -9.85
C ASN A 59 -0.48 -6.43 -10.09
N PHE A 60 -0.91 -7.16 -9.07
CA PHE A 60 -2.20 -7.85 -9.04
C PHE A 60 -2.95 -7.42 -7.78
N ALA A 61 -3.68 -6.30 -7.87
CA ALA A 61 -4.62 -5.93 -6.81
C ALA A 61 -5.71 -7.00 -6.72
N THR A 62 -5.93 -7.56 -5.52
CA THR A 62 -6.76 -8.76 -5.35
C THR A 62 -8.26 -8.50 -5.49
N TYR A 63 -8.67 -7.25 -5.62
CA TYR A 63 -10.05 -6.82 -5.88
C TYR A 63 -10.06 -5.45 -6.55
N ASP A 64 -11.21 -5.10 -7.13
CA ASP A 64 -11.55 -3.75 -7.59
C ASP A 64 -12.85 -3.33 -6.90
N ALA A 65 -12.80 -2.22 -6.16
CA ALA A 65 -13.88 -1.78 -5.28
C ALA A 65 -14.36 -0.39 -5.66
N LYS A 66 -15.63 -0.30 -6.06
CA LYS A 66 -16.33 0.95 -6.28
C LYS A 66 -17.31 1.20 -5.14
N VAL A 67 -17.22 2.37 -4.52
CA VAL A 67 -18.13 2.80 -3.45
C VAL A 67 -19.22 3.69 -4.04
N ILE A 68 -20.46 3.44 -3.66
CA ILE A 68 -21.66 4.17 -4.08
C ILE A 68 -22.46 4.62 -2.86
N LEU A 69 -23.35 5.58 -3.08
CA LEU A 69 -24.40 5.92 -2.12
C LEU A 69 -25.60 4.98 -2.36
N LYS A 70 -25.99 4.23 -1.34
CA LYS A 70 -27.14 3.33 -1.36
C LYS A 70 -27.91 3.48 -0.06
N ASP A 71 -29.21 3.77 -0.16
CA ASP A 71 -30.09 3.96 0.99
C ASP A 71 -29.54 4.99 2.01
N ASP A 72 -29.02 6.11 1.48
CA ASP A 72 -28.37 7.20 2.23
C ASP A 72 -27.08 6.81 3.00
N GLU A 73 -26.53 5.62 2.74
CA GLU A 73 -25.26 5.15 3.31
C GLU A 73 -24.23 4.78 2.24
N LEU A 74 -22.94 4.80 2.61
CA LEU A 74 -21.87 4.34 1.71
C LEU A 74 -21.81 2.82 1.68
N ALA A 75 -21.81 2.24 0.49
CA ALA A 75 -21.73 0.81 0.27
C ALA A 75 -20.88 0.47 -0.96
N TYR A 76 -20.40 -0.77 -1.05
CA TYR A 76 -19.81 -1.27 -2.29
C TYR A 76 -20.88 -1.46 -3.36
N GLU A 77 -20.55 -1.12 -4.60
CA GLU A 77 -21.42 -1.33 -5.76
C GLU A 77 -21.73 -2.82 -5.97
N ASN A 78 -20.72 -3.67 -5.74
CA ASN A 78 -20.82 -5.12 -5.88
C ASN A 78 -20.42 -5.79 -4.57
N ASP A 79 -20.96 -6.98 -4.32
CA ASP A 79 -20.50 -7.82 -3.23
C ASP A 79 -19.11 -8.38 -3.55
N ILE A 80 -18.16 -8.12 -2.67
CA ILE A 80 -16.76 -8.55 -2.81
C ILE A 80 -16.49 -9.51 -1.66
N LEU A 81 -16.21 -10.77 -2.00
CA LEU A 81 -16.01 -11.81 -1.00
C LEU A 81 -14.86 -11.46 -0.05
N GLY A 82 -15.16 -11.42 1.25
CA GLY A 82 -14.16 -11.18 2.30
C GLY A 82 -13.71 -9.71 2.40
N MET A 83 -14.45 -8.79 1.79
CA MET A 83 -14.13 -7.36 1.83
C MET A 83 -14.26 -6.78 3.24
N TRP A 84 -13.45 -5.76 3.50
CA TRP A 84 -13.52 -4.96 4.71
C TRP A 84 -14.90 -4.33 4.89
N ASP A 85 -15.26 -4.00 6.14
CA ASP A 85 -16.36 -3.06 6.35
C ASP A 85 -16.02 -1.70 5.72
N ILE A 86 -17.05 -0.98 5.29
CA ILE A 86 -16.86 0.25 4.51
C ILE A 86 -16.02 1.31 5.25
N ASN A 87 -16.18 1.43 6.57
CA ASN A 87 -15.44 2.39 7.37
C ASN A 87 -13.95 2.02 7.47
N HIS A 88 -13.64 0.73 7.59
CA HIS A 88 -12.27 0.24 7.59
C HIS A 88 -11.62 0.42 6.22
N TYR A 89 -12.32 0.12 5.12
CA TYR A 89 -11.80 0.39 3.78
C TYR A 89 -11.49 1.86 3.54
N ILE A 90 -12.39 2.78 3.92
CA ILE A 90 -12.14 4.23 3.84
C ILE A 90 -10.94 4.61 4.69
N THR A 91 -10.81 4.06 5.90
CA THR A 91 -9.65 4.29 6.77
C THR A 91 -8.33 3.83 6.14
N LEU A 92 -8.32 2.68 5.47
CA LEU A 92 -7.16 2.19 4.73
C LEU A 92 -6.80 3.14 3.60
N LEU A 93 -7.76 3.44 2.72
CA LEU A 93 -7.57 4.31 1.56
C LEU A 93 -7.07 5.71 1.94
N MET A 94 -7.67 6.32 2.96
CA MET A 94 -7.29 7.64 3.48
C MET A 94 -5.90 7.66 4.13
N GLY A 95 -5.39 6.50 4.55
CA GLY A 95 -4.04 6.36 5.08
C GLY A 95 -2.95 6.30 4.00
N GLU A 96 -3.29 5.93 2.76
CA GLU A 96 -2.30 5.60 1.75
C GLU A 96 -1.75 6.83 1.01
N ILE A 97 -2.57 7.83 0.67
CA ILE A 97 -2.10 9.05 -0.01
C ILE A 97 -1.01 9.79 0.80
N PRO A 98 -1.17 10.02 2.13
CA PRO A 98 -0.10 10.60 2.94
C PRO A 98 1.18 9.75 2.95
N ARG A 99 1.06 8.41 2.96
CA ARG A 99 2.22 7.51 2.95
C ARG A 99 2.92 7.54 1.60
N LEU A 100 2.18 7.52 0.49
CA LEU A 100 2.74 7.55 -0.87
C LEU A 100 3.37 8.88 -1.23
N SER A 101 3.01 9.96 -0.53
CA SER A 101 3.55 11.29 -0.81
C SER A 101 5.06 11.35 -0.63
N ASP A 102 5.75 12.03 -1.55
CA ASP A 102 7.19 12.30 -1.44
C ASP A 102 7.43 13.71 -0.90
N ASN A 103 7.13 13.89 0.39
CA ASN A 103 7.35 15.11 1.16
C ASN A 103 7.87 14.73 2.56
N SER A 104 8.08 15.72 3.43
CA SER A 104 8.67 15.50 4.77
C SER A 104 7.91 14.52 5.66
N ASP A 105 6.60 14.36 5.45
CA ASP A 105 5.74 13.50 6.29
C ASP A 105 5.49 12.12 5.67
N GLY A 106 5.71 11.99 4.37
CA GLY A 106 5.43 10.78 3.60
C GLY A 106 6.57 9.76 3.59
N TYR A 107 6.37 8.63 2.91
CA TYR A 107 7.29 7.50 2.93
C TYR A 107 8.31 7.56 1.80
N GLY A 108 8.20 8.52 0.88
CA GLY A 108 9.17 8.70 -0.19
C GLY A 108 10.54 9.22 0.29
N PRO A 109 11.52 9.34 -0.63
CA PRO A 109 12.89 9.76 -0.32
C PRO A 109 13.03 11.11 0.38
N LYS A 110 12.08 12.03 0.22
CA LYS A 110 12.08 13.35 0.89
C LYS A 110 11.51 13.32 2.31
N GLY A 111 10.97 12.20 2.74
CA GLY A 111 10.39 12.00 4.07
C GLY A 111 11.09 10.88 4.81
N LYS A 112 10.36 9.79 5.05
CA LYS A 112 10.86 8.64 5.82
C LYS A 112 11.75 7.70 5.02
N ASP A 113 11.82 7.86 3.71
CA ASP A 113 12.61 7.01 2.81
C ASP A 113 12.34 5.51 3.04
N PHE A 114 11.07 5.11 3.07
CA PHE A 114 10.66 3.70 3.16
C PHE A 114 10.28 3.10 1.81
N ILE A 115 9.89 3.93 0.84
CA ILE A 115 9.50 3.52 -0.51
C ILE A 115 10.23 4.36 -1.56
N ALA A 116 10.28 3.87 -2.80
CA ALA A 116 10.71 4.67 -3.93
C ALA A 116 9.80 5.90 -4.13
N HIS A 117 10.29 6.92 -4.83
CA HIS A 117 9.48 8.08 -5.20
C HIS A 117 8.23 7.65 -5.96
N VAL A 118 7.07 8.18 -5.56
CA VAL A 118 5.79 7.98 -6.26
C VAL A 118 5.27 9.34 -6.72
N SER A 119 4.94 9.43 -8.01
CA SER A 119 4.25 10.60 -8.56
C SER A 119 2.74 10.40 -8.45
N ILE A 120 2.11 11.16 -7.56
CA ILE A 120 0.65 11.16 -7.37
C ILE A 120 0.05 12.24 -8.28
N SER A 121 -0.94 11.89 -9.11
CA SER A 121 -1.58 12.85 -10.02
C SER A 121 -2.38 13.92 -9.28
N ASP A 122 -2.51 15.09 -9.90
CA ASP A 122 -3.27 16.21 -9.33
C ASP A 122 -4.74 15.85 -9.06
N GLU A 123 -5.34 15.04 -9.93
CA GLU A 123 -6.70 14.51 -9.75
C GLU A 123 -6.84 13.70 -8.46
N VAL A 124 -5.90 12.80 -8.19
CA VAL A 124 -5.91 11.98 -6.96
C VAL A 124 -5.66 12.85 -5.73
N ASN A 125 -4.75 13.82 -5.81
CA ASN A 125 -4.50 14.78 -4.72
C ASN A 125 -5.73 15.64 -4.42
N LEU A 126 -6.46 16.07 -5.46
CA LEU A 126 -7.69 16.85 -5.31
C LEU A 126 -8.77 16.01 -4.64
N ALA A 127 -9.03 14.80 -5.15
CA ALA A 127 -10.00 13.86 -4.57
C ALA A 127 -9.69 13.56 -3.09
N PHE A 128 -8.42 13.29 -2.77
CA PHE A 128 -7.99 13.10 -1.38
C PHE A 128 -8.24 14.34 -0.51
N SER A 129 -7.97 15.53 -1.03
CA SER A 129 -8.17 16.79 -0.30
C SER A 129 -9.64 17.08 -0.03
N GLU A 130 -10.54 16.69 -0.93
CA GLU A 130 -11.99 16.75 -0.73
C GLU A 130 -12.44 15.76 0.34
N LEU A 131 -12.06 14.49 0.21
CA LEU A 131 -12.39 13.44 1.19
C LEU A 131 -11.85 13.76 2.59
N LYS A 132 -10.65 14.35 2.68
CA LYS A 132 -10.05 14.73 3.97
C LYS A 132 -10.89 15.76 4.73
N LYS A 133 -11.70 16.59 4.05
CA LYS A 133 -12.59 17.56 4.72
C LYS A 133 -13.74 16.87 5.45
N GLU A 134 -14.26 15.78 4.86
CA GLU A 134 -15.37 14.99 5.39
C GLU A 134 -14.89 13.95 6.41
N PHE A 135 -13.75 13.29 6.16
CA PHE A 135 -13.24 12.16 6.95
C PHE A 135 -12.06 12.51 7.87
N LYS A 136 -12.03 13.72 8.44
CA LYS A 136 -10.89 14.28 9.21
C LYS A 136 -10.30 13.37 10.30
N GLY A 137 -11.10 12.45 10.87
CA GLY A 137 -10.67 11.52 11.93
C GLY A 137 -10.16 10.16 11.45
N MET A 138 -10.26 9.82 10.16
CA MET A 138 -9.95 8.47 9.64
C MET A 138 -8.52 8.34 9.09
N VAL A 139 -7.75 9.43 9.01
CA VAL A 139 -6.32 9.37 8.67
C VAL A 139 -5.54 8.89 9.89
N ARG A 140 -5.35 7.57 10.02
CA ARG A 140 -4.62 6.96 11.14
C ARG A 140 -3.12 7.29 11.07
N THR A 141 -2.57 7.76 12.20
CA THR A 141 -1.12 7.77 12.44
C THR A 141 -0.60 6.33 12.50
N ALA A 142 0.59 6.08 11.97
CA ALA A 142 1.22 4.75 12.04
C ALA A 142 1.31 4.27 13.50
N ASN A 143 0.88 3.04 13.77
CA ASN A 143 0.91 2.47 15.10
C ASN A 143 2.36 2.13 15.51
N PRO A 144 2.91 2.76 16.57
CA PRO A 144 4.30 2.55 16.99
C PRO A 144 4.62 1.09 17.37
N LEU A 145 3.62 0.29 17.75
CA LEU A 145 3.82 -1.11 18.15
C LEU A 145 4.33 -2.01 17.02
N TYR A 146 4.12 -1.61 15.76
CA TYR A 146 4.57 -2.35 14.57
C TYR A 146 5.75 -1.67 13.86
N ALA A 147 6.36 -0.67 14.49
CA ALA A 147 7.60 -0.09 14.00
C ALA A 147 8.73 -1.13 14.15
N SER A 148 9.47 -1.36 13.08
CA SER A 148 10.68 -2.19 13.11
C SER A 148 11.63 -1.65 14.18
N LYS A 149 12.16 -2.52 15.04
CA LYS A 149 13.27 -2.17 15.93
C LYS A 149 14.52 -2.03 15.07
N ASN A 150 15.18 -0.87 15.13
CA ASN A 150 16.50 -0.65 14.52
C ASN A 150 17.53 -1.63 15.07
#